data_AF-A0A150FPB4-F1
#
_entry.id   AF-A0A150FPB4-F1
#
_cell.length_a   1.000
_cell.length_b   1.000
_cell.length_c   1.000
_cell.angle_alpha   90.00
_cell.angle_beta   90.00
_cell.angle_gamma   90.00
#
_symmetry.space_group_name_H-M   'P 1'
#
loop_
_entity.id
_entity.type
_entity.pdbx_description
1 polymer ?
#
loop_
_entity_poly.entity_id
_entity_poly.type
_entity_poly.pdbx_seq_one_letter_code
_entity_poly.pdbx_strand_id
1 'polypeptide(L)'
;MKEGLLILMGFSEGIVVGSGVVALLTLLDIIPRLCQITRSYSYIGLYQIILIVSTFLGSMFSLMNYSLKLGIYFLVFSGFSYGIFVGMLASALAEAVDVIPIIGRRLNIDKYMKYIIISLILGKSFGSILNWTIFKMD
;
A
#
# COMPACT_ATOMS: atom_id res chain seq x y z
N MET A 1 33.13 12.71 4.60
CA MET A 1 32.15 13.08 3.54
C MET A 1 31.28 11.90 3.08
N LYS A 2 31.81 10.66 2.97
CA LYS A 2 31.01 9.51 2.51
C LYS A 2 29.86 9.11 3.46
N GLU A 3 30.08 9.20 4.78
CA GLU A 3 29.05 8.83 5.77
C GLU A 3 27.87 9.81 5.83
N GLY A 4 28.12 11.11 5.72
CA GLY A 4 27.05 12.12 5.67
C GLY A 4 26.13 11.97 4.45
N LEU A 5 26.69 11.57 3.31
CA LEU A 5 25.93 11.28 2.08
C LEU A 5 25.05 10.03 2.24
N LEU A 6 25.55 8.98 2.90
CA LEU A 6 24.78 7.76 3.18
C LEU A 6 23.61 8.04 4.14
N ILE A 7 23.82 8.86 5.17
CA ILE A 7 22.76 9.27 6.10
C ILE A 7 21.68 10.06 5.35
N LEU A 8 22.09 11.00 4.48
CA LEU A 8 21.15 11.81 3.71
C LEU A 8 20.35 10.96 2.71
N MET A 9 21.00 10.02 2.01
CA MET A 9 20.32 9.09 1.10
C MET A 9 19.35 8.18 1.84
N GLY A 10 19.77 7.57 2.95
CA GLY A 10 18.90 6.70 3.76
C GLY A 10 17.71 7.45 4.35
N PHE A 11 17.91 8.71 4.78
CA PHE A 11 16.82 9.55 5.26
C PHE A 11 15.84 9.93 4.13
N SER A 12 16.36 10.26 2.95
CA SER A 12 15.54 10.57 1.77
C SER A 12 14.70 9.36 1.34
N GLU A 13 15.30 8.16 1.28
CA GLU A 13 14.57 6.93 0.97
C GLU A 13 13.49 6.63 2.02
N GLY A 14 13.80 6.80 3.30
CA GLY A 14 12.84 6.63 4.39
C GLY A 14 11.61 7.52 4.24
N ILE A 15 11.80 8.79 3.87
CA ILE A 15 10.69 9.72 3.61
C ILE A 15 9.86 9.27 2.40
N VAL A 16 10.51 8.91 1.29
CA VAL A 16 9.82 8.50 0.06
C VAL A 16 9.01 7.23 0.28
N VAL A 17 9.60 6.20 0.91
CA VAL A 17 8.90 4.94 1.19
C VAL A 17 7.79 5.14 2.21
N GLY A 18 8.07 5.87 3.31
CA GLY A 18 7.09 6.13 4.36
C GLY A 18 5.88 6.92 3.85
N SER A 19 6.12 7.99 3.06
CA SER A 19 5.05 8.77 2.44
C SER A 19 4.24 7.95 1.44
N GLY A 20 4.88 7.07 0.65
CA GLY A 20 4.20 6.16 -0.26
C GLY A 20 3.24 5.20 0.45
N VAL A 21 3.70 4.58 1.56
CA VAL A 21 2.86 3.68 2.37
C VAL A 21 1.67 4.44 2.96
N VAL A 22 1.92 5.59 3.60
CA VAL A 22 0.84 6.39 4.22
C VAL A 22 -0.16 6.87 3.16
N ALA A 23 0.31 7.36 2.02
CA ALA A 23 -0.54 7.82 0.93
C ALA A 23 -1.43 6.70 0.37
N LEU A 24 -0.90 5.48 0.21
CA LEU A 24 -1.68 4.33 -0.25
C LEU A 24 -2.77 3.95 0.75
N LEU A 25 -2.42 3.88 2.05
CA LEU A 25 -3.36 3.51 3.10
C LEU A 25 -4.48 4.54 3.29
N THR A 26 -4.18 5.81 3.10
CA THR A 26 -5.18 6.89 3.17
C THR A 26 -6.03 6.98 1.91
N LEU A 27 -5.44 6.86 0.71
CA LEU A 27 -6.19 6.86 -0.56
C LEU A 27 -7.19 5.71 -0.67
N LEU A 28 -6.84 4.54 -0.12
CA LEU A 28 -7.71 3.37 -0.08
C LEU A 28 -8.69 3.39 1.10
N ASP A 29 -8.71 4.46 1.91
CA ASP A 29 -9.58 4.62 3.08
C ASP A 29 -9.52 3.44 4.08
N ILE A 30 -8.36 2.78 4.20
CA ILE A 30 -8.21 1.59 5.06
C ILE A 30 -8.45 1.95 6.54
N ILE A 31 -7.93 3.10 6.98
CA ILE A 31 -8.06 3.57 8.36
C ILE A 31 -9.53 3.91 8.69
N PRO A 32 -10.24 4.72 7.87
CA PRO A 32 -11.69 4.90 8.03
C PRO A 32 -12.48 3.59 8.07
N ARG A 33 -12.11 2.61 7.23
CA ARG A 33 -12.82 1.32 7.13
C ARG A 33 -12.62 0.43 8.35
N LEU A 34 -11.42 0.42 8.91
CA LEU A 34 -11.16 -0.20 10.22
C LEU A 34 -12.02 0.45 11.31
N CYS A 35 -12.07 1.78 11.36
CA CYS A 35 -12.88 2.52 12.32
C CYS A 35 -14.39 2.25 12.14
N GLN A 36 -14.84 2.06 10.90
CA GLN A 36 -16.22 1.70 10.59
C GLN A 36 -16.59 0.33 11.14
N ILE A 37 -15.75 -0.68 10.90
CA ILE A 37 -15.96 -2.06 11.36
C ILE A 37 -15.99 -2.11 12.90
N THR A 38 -15.10 -1.39 13.56
CA THR A 38 -15.04 -1.32 15.03
C THR A 38 -15.97 -0.26 15.64
N ARG A 39 -16.79 0.44 14.82
CA ARG A 39 -17.68 1.55 15.23
C ARG A 39 -16.99 2.62 16.09
N SER A 40 -15.74 2.94 15.77
CA SER A 40 -14.83 3.74 16.61
C SER A 40 -14.25 4.95 15.87
N TYR A 41 -15.07 5.70 15.12
CA TYR A 41 -14.62 6.87 14.35
C TYR A 41 -13.93 7.96 15.19
N SER A 42 -14.31 8.10 16.47
CA SER A 42 -13.69 9.07 17.39
C SER A 42 -12.20 8.80 17.65
N TYR A 43 -11.68 7.62 17.29
CA TYR A 43 -10.32 7.18 17.59
C TYR A 43 -9.43 7.06 16.34
N ILE A 44 -9.80 7.65 15.21
CA ILE A 44 -9.01 7.63 13.96
C ILE A 44 -7.54 7.99 14.19
N GLY A 45 -7.27 9.02 15.00
CA GLY A 45 -5.89 9.43 15.32
C GLY A 45 -5.08 8.35 16.05
N LEU A 46 -5.71 7.59 16.94
CA LEU A 46 -5.05 6.47 17.60
C LEU A 46 -4.73 5.35 16.61
N TYR A 47 -5.65 5.02 15.69
CA TYR A 47 -5.38 4.04 14.64
C TYR A 47 -4.18 4.46 13.78
N GLN A 48 -4.07 5.73 13.40
CA GLN A 48 -2.93 6.25 12.65
C GLN A 48 -1.62 6.10 13.43
N ILE A 49 -1.59 6.49 14.70
CA ILE A 49 -0.40 6.37 15.55
C ILE A 49 0.02 4.91 15.70
N ILE A 50 -0.93 4.00 15.96
CA ILE A 50 -0.67 2.56 16.08
C ILE A 50 -0.06 2.03 14.77
N LEU A 51 -0.57 2.45 13.62
CA LEU A 51 -0.06 2.04 12.31
C LEU A 51 1.37 2.52 12.09
N ILE A 52 1.66 3.79 12.40
CA ILE A 52 2.99 4.38 12.28
C ILE A 52 3.99 3.65 13.20
N VAL A 53 3.64 3.47 14.47
CA VAL A 53 4.51 2.78 15.46
C VAL A 53 4.75 1.33 15.06
N SER A 54 3.70 0.62 14.63
CA SER A 54 3.82 -0.78 14.18
C SER A 54 4.70 -0.91 12.94
N THR A 55 4.57 0.02 11.98
CA THR A 55 5.39 0.03 10.75
C THR A 55 6.85 0.34 11.07
N PHE A 56 7.10 1.31 11.97
CA PHE A 56 8.44 1.64 12.44
C PHE A 56 9.12 0.45 13.13
N LEU A 57 8.42 -0.20 14.08
CA LEU A 57 8.92 -1.39 14.76
C LEU A 57 9.15 -2.55 13.78
N GLY A 58 8.22 -2.79 12.87
CA GLY A 58 8.34 -3.83 11.85
C GLY A 58 9.55 -3.63 10.93
N SER A 59 9.80 -2.38 10.52
CA SER A 59 10.98 -2.01 9.72
C SER A 59 12.28 -2.25 10.49
N MET A 60 12.34 -1.84 11.76
CA MET A 60 13.50 -2.11 12.64
C MET A 60 13.74 -3.63 12.79
N PHE A 61 12.71 -4.42 13.05
CA PHE A 61 12.84 -5.88 13.15
C PHE A 61 13.30 -6.52 11.84
N SER A 62 12.82 -6.03 10.70
CA SER A 62 13.24 -6.50 9.38
C SER A 62 14.71 -6.21 9.10
N LEU A 63 15.22 -5.04 9.49
CA LEU A 63 16.62 -4.66 9.31
C LEU A 63 17.57 -5.45 10.21
N MET A 64 17.14 -5.77 11.42
CA MET A 64 17.94 -6.54 12.39
C MET A 64 18.01 -8.04 12.06
N ASN A 65 17.27 -8.53 11.04
CA ASN A 65 17.15 -9.96 10.71
C ASN A 65 16.86 -10.85 11.94
N TYR A 66 16.16 -10.29 12.92
CA TYR A 66 15.98 -10.95 14.20
C TYR A 66 14.80 -11.92 14.12
N SER A 67 15.09 -13.21 14.09
CA SER A 67 14.06 -14.25 14.06
C SER A 67 13.47 -14.45 15.45
N LEU A 68 12.31 -13.85 15.70
CA LEU A 68 11.51 -14.12 16.89
C LEU A 68 10.93 -15.53 16.81
N LYS A 69 11.44 -16.46 17.63
CA LYS A 69 10.84 -17.79 17.82
C LYS A 69 9.60 -17.67 18.72
N LEU A 70 8.56 -17.05 18.18
CA LEU A 70 7.26 -16.96 18.83
C LEU A 70 6.49 -18.26 18.60
N GLY A 71 5.79 -18.74 19.64
CA GLY A 71 5.07 -20.01 19.59
C GLY A 71 3.95 -20.05 18.55
N ILE A 72 3.43 -21.25 18.30
CA ILE A 72 2.41 -21.51 17.25
C ILE A 72 1.19 -20.58 17.35
N TYR A 73 0.75 -20.24 18.57
CA TYR A 73 -0.40 -19.37 18.81
C TYR A 73 -0.21 -17.95 18.27
N PHE A 74 1.00 -17.39 18.42
CA PHE A 74 1.31 -16.07 17.89
C PHE A 74 1.32 -16.08 16.36
N LEU A 75 1.83 -17.15 15.77
CA LEU A 75 1.92 -17.34 14.33
C LEU A 75 0.52 -17.47 13.68
N VAL A 76 -0.39 -18.18 14.34
CA VAL A 76 -1.80 -18.27 13.91
C VAL A 76 -2.48 -16.90 14.01
N PHE A 77 -2.29 -16.18 15.12
CA PHE A 77 -2.89 -14.86 15.31
C PHE A 77 -2.38 -13.85 14.27
N SER A 78 -1.06 -13.78 14.07
CA SER A 78 -0.45 -12.87 13.09
C SER A 78 -0.86 -13.20 11.66
N GLY A 79 -0.94 -14.50 11.32
CA GLY A 79 -1.45 -14.95 10.02
C GLY A 79 -2.89 -14.53 9.78
N PHE A 80 -3.76 -14.63 10.79
CA PHE A 80 -5.15 -14.19 10.70
C PHE A 80 -5.24 -12.66 10.54
N SER A 81 -4.49 -11.89 11.34
CA SER A 81 -4.43 -10.43 11.19
C SER A 81 -3.93 -10.01 9.82
N TYR A 82 -2.92 -10.69 9.28
CA TYR A 82 -2.42 -10.43 7.93
C TYR A 82 -3.48 -10.75 6.87
N GLY A 83 -4.20 -11.86 7.02
CA GLY A 83 -5.32 -12.22 6.14
C GLY A 83 -6.42 -11.16 6.14
N ILE A 84 -6.81 -10.63 7.30
CA ILE A 84 -7.79 -9.54 7.41
C ILE A 84 -7.26 -8.28 6.69
N PHE A 85 -6.00 -7.91 6.92
CA PHE A 85 -5.39 -6.74 6.30
C PHE A 85 -5.34 -6.85 4.76
N VAL A 86 -4.87 -7.98 4.24
CA VAL A 86 -4.83 -8.24 2.79
C VAL A 86 -6.24 -8.30 2.20
N GLY A 87 -7.21 -8.87 2.91
CA GLY A 87 -8.61 -8.88 2.49
C GLY A 87 -9.20 -7.47 2.39
N MET A 88 -8.93 -6.60 3.38
CA MET A 88 -9.34 -5.20 3.33
C MET A 88 -8.67 -4.44 2.19
N LEU A 89 -7.37 -4.65 1.97
CA LEU A 89 -6.64 -4.08 0.83
C LEU A 89 -7.26 -4.49 -0.51
N ALA A 90 -7.57 -5.78 -0.69
CA ALA A 90 -8.17 -6.29 -1.90
C ALA A 90 -9.57 -5.69 -2.15
N SER A 91 -10.40 -5.59 -1.10
CA SER A 91 -11.71 -4.97 -1.18
C SER A 91 -11.63 -3.48 -1.50
N ALA A 92 -10.71 -2.74 -0.88
CA ALA A 92 -10.51 -1.32 -1.13
C ALA A 92 -10.01 -1.04 -2.55
N LEU A 93 -9.12 -1.90 -3.06
CA LEU A 93 -8.69 -1.82 -4.46
C LEU A 93 -9.83 -2.08 -5.44
N ALA A 94 -10.70 -3.06 -5.16
CA ALA A 94 -11.87 -3.32 -5.99
C ALA A 94 -12.81 -2.10 -6.04
N GLU A 95 -13.08 -1.47 -4.89
CA GLU A 95 -13.87 -0.24 -4.84
C GLU A 95 -13.23 0.92 -5.61
N ALA A 96 -11.91 1.13 -5.46
CA ALA A 96 -11.21 2.17 -6.18
C ALA A 96 -11.24 1.94 -7.71
N VAL A 97 -11.20 0.69 -8.15
CA VAL A 97 -11.32 0.33 -9.57
C VAL A 97 -12.74 0.56 -10.09
N ASP A 98 -13.77 0.23 -9.29
CA ASP A 98 -15.17 0.46 -9.65
C ASP A 98 -15.53 1.95 -9.74
N VAL A 99 -14.75 2.84 -9.13
CA VAL A 99 -14.91 4.30 -9.27
C VAL A 99 -14.56 4.80 -10.69
N ILE A 100 -13.63 4.14 -11.40
CA ILE A 100 -13.22 4.53 -12.77
C ILE A 100 -14.42 4.59 -13.75
N PRO A 101 -15.23 3.53 -13.90
CA PRO A 101 -16.40 3.57 -14.78
C PRO A 101 -17.48 4.54 -14.29
N ILE A 102 -17.62 4.76 -12.97
CA ILE A 102 -18.56 5.74 -12.42
C ILE A 102 -18.18 7.16 -12.86
N ILE A 103 -16.90 7.52 -12.83
CA ILE A 103 -16.42 8.81 -13.33
C ILE A 103 -16.65 8.92 -14.85
N GLY A 104 -16.40 7.84 -15.59
CA GLY A 104 -16.66 7.78 -17.04
C GLY A 104 -18.11 8.12 -17.41
N ARG A 105 -19.07 7.57 -16.65
CA ARG A 105 -20.50 7.89 -16.79
C ARG A 105 -20.80 9.35 -16.47
N ARG A 106 -20.23 9.88 -15.39
CA ARG A 106 -20.45 11.28 -14.97
C ARG A 106 -19.92 12.30 -15.98
N LEU A 107 -18.85 11.95 -16.69
CA LEU A 107 -18.26 12.79 -17.74
C LEU A 107 -18.90 12.57 -19.13
N ASN A 108 -19.94 11.73 -19.25
CA ASN A 108 -20.56 11.33 -20.52
C ASN A 108 -19.56 10.76 -21.56
N ILE A 109 -18.48 10.15 -21.10
CA ILE A 109 -17.45 9.53 -21.95
C ILE A 109 -17.61 8.00 -22.04
N ASP A 110 -18.79 7.47 -21.72
CA ASP A 110 -19.11 6.03 -21.76
C ASP A 110 -18.72 5.37 -23.07
N LYS A 111 -18.96 6.07 -24.18
CA LYS A 111 -18.63 5.60 -25.54
C LYS A 111 -17.12 5.41 -25.73
N TYR A 112 -16.29 6.12 -24.97
CA TYR A 112 -14.84 6.09 -25.07
C TYR A 112 -14.14 5.31 -23.94
N MET A 113 -14.88 4.85 -22.92
CA MET A 113 -14.33 4.04 -21.82
C MET A 113 -13.55 2.82 -22.31
N LYS A 114 -14.02 2.16 -23.38
CA LYS A 114 -13.31 1.04 -24.00
C LYS A 114 -11.89 1.41 -24.46
N TYR A 115 -11.73 2.59 -25.08
CA TYR A 115 -10.42 3.06 -25.54
C TYR A 115 -9.51 3.46 -24.37
N ILE A 116 -10.07 4.05 -23.31
CA ILE A 116 -9.31 4.39 -22.09
C ILE A 116 -8.77 3.12 -21.44
N ILE A 117 -9.60 2.09 -21.30
CA ILE A 117 -9.20 0.80 -20.72
C ILE A 117 -8.13 0.13 -21.59
N ILE A 118 -8.29 0.12 -22.91
CA ILE A 118 -7.30 -0.46 -23.84
C ILE A 118 -5.97 0.31 -23.76
N SER A 119 -6.00 1.64 -23.70
CA SER A 119 -4.81 2.47 -23.53
C SER A 119 -4.09 2.16 -22.21
N LEU A 120 -4.84 1.97 -21.13
CA LEU A 120 -4.28 1.60 -19.82
C LEU A 120 -3.62 0.21 -19.85
N ILE A 121 -4.28 -0.78 -20.47
CA ILE A 121 -3.76 -2.14 -20.61
C ILE A 121 -2.48 -2.14 -21.45
N LEU A 122 -2.48 -1.44 -22.58
CA LEU A 122 -1.31 -1.31 -23.43
C LEU A 122 -0.16 -0.62 -22.69
N GLY A 123 -0.43 0.48 -22.00
CA GLY A 123 0.57 1.18 -21.19
C GLY A 123 1.18 0.28 -20.10
N LYS A 124 0.36 -0.47 -19.35
CA LYS A 124 0.85 -1.45 -18.37
C LYS A 124 1.66 -2.58 -19.01
N SER A 125 1.21 -3.10 -20.14
CA SER A 125 1.90 -4.18 -20.86
C SER A 125 3.26 -3.70 -21.37
N PHE A 126 3.31 -2.52 -21.99
CA PHE A 126 4.54 -1.91 -22.48
C PHE A 126 5.51 -1.61 -21.33
N GLY A 127 5.01 -1.02 -20.24
CA GLY A 127 5.80 -0.79 -19.03
C GLY A 127 6.38 -2.09 -18.44
N SER A 128 5.60 -3.18 -18.44
CA SER A 128 6.09 -4.48 -17.98
C SER A 128 7.17 -5.06 -18.90
N ILE A 129 7.02 -4.93 -20.22
CA ILE A 129 8.02 -5.38 -21.19
C ILE A 129 9.32 -4.58 -21.02
N LEU A 130 9.22 -3.26 -20.92
CA LEU A 130 10.38 -2.39 -20.70
C LEU A 130 11.08 -2.71 -19.37
N ASN A 131 10.32 -2.90 -18.29
CA ASN A 131 10.87 -3.29 -16.99
C ASN A 131 11.63 -4.63 -17.09
N TRP A 132 11.08 -5.61 -17.80
CA TRP A 132 11.71 -6.92 -17.91
C TRP A 132 12.95 -6.91 -18.82
N THR A 133 12.93 -6.13 -19.90
CA THR A 133 13.99 -6.17 -20.92
C THR A 133 15.13 -5.18 -20.65
N ILE A 134 14.84 -4.02 -20.05
CA ILE A 134 15.81 -2.92 -19.91
C ILE A 134 16.25 -2.74 -18.45
N PHE A 135 15.31 -2.79 -17.50
CA PHE A 135 15.62 -2.46 -16.09
C PHE A 135 16.09 -3.66 -15.26
N LYS A 136 15.73 -4.89 -15.67
CA LYS A 136 16.03 -6.12 -14.92
C LYS A 136 17.21 -6.92 -15.50
N MET A 137 17.92 -6.35 -16.48
CA MET A 137 19.04 -6.99 -17.17
C MET A 137 20.43 -6.51 -16.68
N ASP A 138 20.46 -5.76 -15.56
CA ASP A 138 21.63 -5.45 -14.72
C ASP A 138 21.37 -5.91 -13.28
#